data_AF-A0A538S1T9-F1
#
_entry.id   AF-A0A538S1T9-F1
#
_cell.length_a   1.000
_cell.length_b   1.000
_cell.length_c   1.000
_cell.angle_alpha   90.00
_cell.angle_beta   90.00
_cell.angle_gamma   90.00
#
_symmetry.space_group_name_H-M   'P 1'
#
loop_
_entity.id
_entity.type
_entity.pdbx_description
1 polymer ?
#
loop_
_entity_poly.entity_id
_entity_poly.type
_entity_poly.pdbx_seq_one_letter_code
_entity_poly.pdbx_strand_id
1 'polypeptide(L)'
;MARITRWAVLLVTVLCMQGLVPAQERPAARPKAKPASARPDVRHFQEVSISPDGRFVAWAGLLAGEDPTKRSQPAIYITDLRSPSKAPRHLTAGNGKSRPSEHGIAWSPDGTQTAFLSDAAKKNQLQVYIASATGGAAWKVTSLTGAVTDLHWSPDGKQIGFLFIENPPRLAGPIAAVPPDRRG
;
A
#
# COMPACT_ATOMS: atom_id res chain seq x y z
N MET A 1 35.02 95.58 25.21
CA MET A 1 35.38 95.51 23.79
C MET A 1 35.57 94.05 23.40
N ALA A 2 34.70 93.47 22.56
CA ALA A 2 34.96 92.20 21.86
C ALA A 2 33.96 92.03 20.71
N ARG A 3 34.48 91.80 19.50
CA ARG A 3 33.75 91.58 18.23
C ARG A 3 33.34 90.11 18.11
N ILE A 4 32.14 89.83 17.59
CA ILE A 4 31.75 88.46 17.18
C ILE A 4 31.38 88.51 15.69
N THR A 5 32.18 87.78 14.90
CA THR A 5 32.12 87.70 13.44
C THR A 5 31.35 86.46 13.01
N ARG A 6 30.50 86.60 12.00
CA ARG A 6 29.73 85.52 11.34
C ARG A 6 30.65 84.48 10.70
N TRP A 7 30.25 83.20 10.73
CA TRP A 7 30.77 82.15 9.84
C TRP A 7 29.65 81.37 9.16
N ALA A 8 29.93 81.02 7.92
CA ALA A 8 29.01 80.49 6.91
C ALA A 8 28.80 78.97 7.01
N VAL A 9 27.68 78.55 6.43
CA VAL A 9 27.21 77.17 6.22
C VAL A 9 28.09 76.45 5.21
N LEU A 10 28.42 75.19 5.47
CA LEU A 10 28.89 74.24 4.45
C LEU A 10 28.03 72.97 4.53
N LEU A 11 27.20 72.78 3.51
CA LEU A 11 26.23 71.71 3.40
C LEU A 11 26.84 70.66 2.45
N VAL A 12 27.34 69.56 2.99
CA VAL A 12 27.88 68.44 2.22
C VAL A 12 26.74 67.48 1.92
N THR A 13 26.32 67.42 0.66
CA THR A 13 25.34 66.45 0.17
C THR A 13 25.99 65.09 -0.04
N VAL A 14 25.54 64.08 0.70
CA VAL A 14 25.90 62.67 0.49
C VAL A 14 24.97 62.09 -0.57
N LEU A 15 25.52 61.80 -1.75
CA LEU A 15 24.82 61.13 -2.84
C LEU A 15 24.74 59.63 -2.56
N CYS A 16 23.59 59.15 -2.09
CA CYS A 16 23.35 57.73 -1.84
C CYS A 16 23.06 57.03 -3.17
N MET A 17 24.03 56.32 -3.74
CA MET A 17 23.79 55.45 -4.90
C MET A 17 22.99 54.22 -4.45
N GLN A 18 21.70 54.18 -4.81
CA GLN A 18 20.88 52.99 -4.64
C GLN A 18 21.34 51.94 -5.65
N GLY A 19 22.05 50.91 -5.18
CA GLY A 19 22.40 49.75 -5.99
C GLY A 19 21.14 49.03 -6.44
N LEU A 20 21.05 48.75 -7.75
CA LEU A 20 20.02 47.91 -8.34
C LEU A 20 20.19 46.48 -7.82
N VAL A 21 19.26 46.00 -6.99
CA VAL A 21 19.23 44.59 -6.59
C VAL A 21 18.83 43.77 -7.82
N PRO A 22 19.65 42.84 -8.32
CA PRO A 22 19.28 42.01 -9.45
C PRO A 22 18.05 41.15 -9.08
N ALA A 23 17.11 41.04 -10.00
CA ALA A 23 15.93 40.21 -9.83
C ALA A 23 16.37 38.75 -9.57
N GLN A 24 15.96 38.20 -8.43
CA GLN A 24 16.20 36.79 -8.11
C GLN A 24 15.46 35.92 -9.13
N GLU A 25 16.20 35.15 -9.94
CA GLU A 25 15.58 34.18 -10.85
C GLU A 25 14.76 33.18 -10.03
N ARG A 26 13.47 33.10 -10.34
CA ARG A 26 12.59 32.10 -9.76
C ARG A 26 13.09 30.73 -10.25
N PRO A 27 13.42 29.77 -9.36
CA PRO A 27 13.89 28.46 -9.80
C PRO A 27 12.85 27.85 -10.75
N ALA A 28 13.32 27.38 -11.90
CA ALA A 28 12.48 26.75 -12.91
C ALA A 28 11.64 25.63 -12.27
N ALA A 29 10.35 25.57 -12.62
CA ALA A 29 9.46 24.53 -12.15
C ALA A 29 10.08 23.16 -12.47
N ARG A 30 10.30 22.33 -11.43
CA ARG A 30 10.81 20.96 -11.61
C ARG A 30 9.92 20.23 -12.62
N PRO A 31 10.49 19.54 -13.63
CA PRO A 31 9.68 18.74 -14.53
C PRO A 31 8.85 17.75 -13.71
N LYS A 32 7.53 17.74 -13.93
CA LYS A 32 6.62 16.80 -13.27
C LYS A 32 6.98 15.39 -13.76
N ALA A 33 7.72 14.64 -12.95
CA ALA A 33 8.02 13.25 -13.24
C ALA A 33 6.69 12.48 -13.35
N LYS A 34 6.54 11.66 -14.39
CA LYS A 34 5.43 10.71 -14.46
C LYS A 34 5.49 9.80 -13.22
N PRO A 35 4.36 9.50 -12.58
CA PRO A 35 4.36 8.61 -11.41
C PRO A 35 4.96 7.26 -11.81
N ALA A 36 5.74 6.65 -10.91
CA ALA A 36 6.40 5.36 -11.17
C ALA A 36 5.40 4.27 -11.59
N SER A 37 4.15 4.35 -11.14
CA SER A 37 3.04 3.48 -11.55
C SER A 37 2.69 3.52 -13.04
N ALA A 38 3.14 4.54 -13.78
CA ALA A 38 2.92 4.66 -15.22
C ALA A 38 4.00 3.97 -16.07
N ARG A 39 5.02 3.35 -15.45
CA ARG A 39 6.04 2.61 -16.18
C ARG A 39 5.72 1.12 -16.22
N PRO A 40 5.84 0.45 -17.39
CA PRO A 40 5.46 -0.95 -17.55
C PRO A 40 6.40 -1.94 -16.83
N ASP A 41 7.59 -1.51 -16.42
CA ASP A 41 8.58 -2.28 -15.66
C ASP A 41 8.33 -2.26 -14.15
N VAL A 42 7.45 -1.39 -13.65
CA VAL A 42 7.17 -1.25 -12.22
C VAL A 42 6.09 -2.25 -11.80
N ARG A 43 6.49 -3.24 -11.02
CA ARG A 43 5.57 -4.19 -10.37
C ARG A 43 5.21 -3.72 -8.96
N HIS A 44 3.93 -3.78 -8.65
CA HIS A 44 3.42 -3.51 -7.30
C HIS A 44 3.24 -4.83 -6.55
N PHE A 45 3.92 -4.92 -5.41
CA PHE A 45 3.76 -5.98 -4.42
C PHE A 45 3.09 -5.35 -3.20
N GLN A 46 1.94 -5.87 -2.80
CA GLN A 46 1.22 -5.34 -1.64
C GLN A 46 1.69 -5.97 -0.33
N GLU A 47 2.10 -7.23 -0.40
CA GLU A 47 2.48 -8.03 0.75
C GLU A 47 3.48 -9.10 0.31
N VAL A 48 4.42 -9.43 1.19
CA VAL A 48 5.37 -10.54 1.02
C VAL A 48 5.55 -11.23 2.36
N SER A 49 5.66 -12.55 2.35
CA SER A 49 5.82 -13.36 3.54
C SER A 49 6.65 -14.60 3.24
N ILE A 50 7.56 -14.94 4.13
CA ILE A 50 8.46 -16.11 4.02
C ILE A 50 7.93 -17.18 4.98
N SER A 51 7.93 -18.45 4.55
CA SER A 51 7.57 -19.56 5.44
C SER A 51 8.56 -19.65 6.62
N PRO A 52 8.15 -20.16 7.79
CA PRO A 52 8.99 -20.21 8.98
C PRO A 52 10.33 -20.96 8.78
N ASP A 53 10.32 -21.98 7.93
CA ASP A 53 11.51 -22.75 7.55
C ASP A 53 12.38 -22.08 6.46
N GLY A 54 11.97 -20.90 5.96
CA GLY A 54 12.67 -20.17 4.91
C GLY A 54 12.57 -20.80 3.52
N ARG A 55 11.78 -21.87 3.34
CA ARG A 55 11.71 -22.61 2.08
C ARG A 55 10.88 -21.92 1.01
N PHE A 56 9.80 -21.26 1.41
CA PHE A 56 8.84 -20.67 0.48
C PHE A 56 8.74 -19.17 0.69
N VAL A 57 8.55 -18.45 -0.41
CA VAL A 57 8.14 -17.04 -0.38
C VAL A 57 6.78 -16.94 -1.03
N ALA A 58 5.84 -16.31 -0.35
CA ALA A 58 4.54 -15.95 -0.87
C ALA A 58 4.40 -14.42 -0.95
N TRP A 59 3.69 -13.92 -1.96
CA TRP A 59 3.43 -12.49 -2.09
C TRP A 59 2.07 -12.22 -2.74
N ALA A 60 1.47 -11.09 -2.37
CA ALA A 60 0.30 -10.54 -3.04
C ALA A 60 0.77 -9.60 -4.16
N GLY A 61 0.64 -10.04 -5.40
CA GLY A 61 1.05 -9.29 -6.58
C GLY A 61 -0.13 -8.96 -7.48
N LEU A 62 -0.09 -7.79 -8.11
CA LEU A 62 -1.02 -7.51 -9.21
C LEU A 62 -0.62 -8.37 -10.41
N LEU A 63 -1.52 -9.27 -10.81
CA LEU A 63 -1.50 -9.82 -12.16
C LEU A 63 -1.46 -8.64 -13.12
N ALA A 64 -0.41 -8.49 -13.92
CA ALA A 64 -0.52 -7.64 -15.10
C ALA A 64 -1.62 -8.29 -15.96
N GLY A 65 -2.81 -7.69 -15.97
CA GLY A 65 -3.88 -8.14 -16.84
C GLY A 65 -3.41 -8.07 -18.30
N GLU A 66 -3.81 -9.03 -19.12
CA GLU A 66 -3.70 -8.92 -20.59
C GLU A 66 -4.41 -7.66 -21.12
N ASP A 67 -5.37 -7.14 -20.34
CA ASP A 67 -6.13 -5.94 -20.61
C ASP A 67 -5.82 -4.86 -19.56
N PRO A 68 -5.07 -3.80 -19.91
CA PRO A 68 -4.74 -2.71 -18.99
C PRO A 68 -5.95 -1.87 -18.57
N THR A 69 -7.12 -2.07 -19.21
CA THR A 69 -8.37 -1.38 -18.85
C THR A 69 -9.11 -2.06 -17.71
N LYS A 70 -8.80 -3.34 -17.41
CA LYS A 70 -9.42 -4.07 -16.30
C LYS A 70 -8.60 -3.88 -15.02
N ARG A 71 -9.29 -3.53 -13.92
CA ARG A 71 -8.66 -3.41 -12.60
C ARG A 71 -8.03 -4.75 -12.22
N SER A 72 -6.71 -4.77 -12.18
CA SER A 72 -5.94 -5.93 -11.72
C SER A 72 -6.25 -6.14 -10.24
N GLN A 73 -6.62 -7.35 -9.89
CA GLN A 73 -6.86 -7.73 -8.50
C GLN A 73 -5.63 -8.45 -7.97
N PRO A 74 -5.28 -8.22 -6.70
CA PRO A 74 -4.15 -8.90 -6.10
C PRO A 74 -4.42 -10.40 -6.07
N ALA A 75 -3.41 -11.15 -6.47
CA ALA A 75 -3.37 -12.60 -6.47
C ALA A 75 -2.19 -13.04 -5.63
N ILE A 76 -2.35 -14.16 -4.92
CA ILE A 76 -1.27 -14.69 -4.09
C ILE A 76 -0.42 -15.65 -4.90
N TYR A 77 0.87 -15.35 -4.97
CA TYR A 77 1.85 -16.21 -5.59
C TYR A 77 2.73 -16.85 -4.55
N ILE A 78 3.28 -18.01 -4.89
CA ILE A 78 4.23 -18.75 -4.06
C ILE A 78 5.33 -19.34 -4.92
N THR A 79 6.55 -19.35 -4.40
CA THR A 79 7.69 -20.05 -5.01
C THR A 79 8.49 -20.81 -3.97
N ASP A 80 9.09 -21.94 -4.38
CA ASP A 80 10.04 -22.72 -3.55
C ASP A 80 11.45 -22.16 -3.80
N LEU A 81 12.05 -21.57 -2.77
CA LEU A 81 13.38 -20.94 -2.84
C LEU A 81 14.50 -21.95 -3.10
N ARG A 82 14.26 -23.26 -2.95
CA ARG A 82 15.23 -24.30 -3.34
C ARG A 82 15.21 -24.56 -4.84
N SER A 83 14.25 -23.99 -5.56
CA SER A 83 14.12 -24.10 -7.02
C SER A 83 13.65 -22.76 -7.61
N PRO A 84 14.43 -21.68 -7.43
CA PRO A 84 14.01 -20.32 -7.76
C PRO A 84 13.83 -20.09 -9.28
N SER A 85 14.36 -20.99 -10.11
CA SER A 85 14.18 -21.00 -11.56
C SER A 85 12.79 -21.49 -12.00
N LYS A 86 12.00 -22.12 -11.12
CA LYS A 86 10.63 -22.52 -11.43
C LYS A 86 9.72 -21.30 -11.41
N ALA A 87 8.77 -21.26 -12.37
CA ALA A 87 7.77 -20.22 -12.41
C ALA A 87 6.95 -20.19 -11.11
N PRO A 88 6.68 -18.99 -10.54
CA PRO A 88 5.81 -18.87 -9.39
C PRO A 88 4.42 -19.44 -9.65
N ARG A 89 3.86 -20.10 -8.64
CA ARG A 89 2.52 -20.66 -8.70
C ARG A 89 1.52 -19.67 -8.11
N HIS A 90 0.34 -19.55 -8.72
CA HIS A 90 -0.80 -18.84 -8.14
C HIS A 90 -1.54 -19.76 -7.15
N LEU A 91 -1.70 -19.32 -5.92
CA LEU A 91 -2.66 -19.88 -4.95
C LEU A 91 -4.05 -19.31 -5.27
N THR A 92 -4.91 -20.07 -5.94
CA THR A 92 -6.26 -19.60 -6.26
C THR A 92 -7.33 -20.27 -5.40
N ALA A 93 -8.18 -19.44 -4.81
CA ALA A 93 -9.43 -19.87 -4.17
C ALA A 93 -10.62 -19.96 -5.14
N GLY A 94 -10.47 -19.44 -6.36
CA GLY A 94 -11.54 -19.36 -7.36
C GLY A 94 -11.62 -20.59 -8.26
N ASN A 95 -12.76 -20.74 -8.95
CA ASN A 95 -13.00 -21.79 -9.94
C ASN A 95 -12.66 -21.35 -11.39
N GLY A 96 -11.86 -20.29 -11.55
CA GLY A 96 -11.48 -19.71 -12.84
C GLY A 96 -12.54 -18.82 -13.50
N LYS A 97 -13.79 -18.76 -12.99
CA LYS A 97 -14.86 -17.93 -13.55
C LYS A 97 -14.84 -16.49 -13.04
N SER A 98 -14.22 -16.26 -11.89
CA SER A 98 -14.07 -14.95 -11.27
C SER A 98 -12.59 -14.69 -10.96
N ARG A 99 -12.20 -13.42 -10.97
CA ARG A 99 -10.92 -12.96 -10.43
C ARG A 99 -11.19 -12.47 -9.00
N PRO A 100 -10.85 -13.26 -7.96
CA PRO A 100 -10.95 -12.78 -6.61
C PRO A 100 -9.86 -11.75 -6.30
N SER A 101 -10.07 -10.99 -5.22
CA SER A 101 -9.04 -10.18 -4.58
C SER A 101 -8.48 -10.99 -3.43
N GLU A 102 -7.17 -11.27 -3.46
CA GLU A 102 -6.49 -12.17 -2.53
C GLU A 102 -5.32 -11.43 -1.83
N HIS A 103 -5.26 -11.50 -0.49
CA HIS A 103 -4.25 -10.84 0.35
C HIS A 103 -4.28 -11.40 1.79
N GLY A 104 -3.46 -10.88 2.71
CA GLY A 104 -3.45 -11.25 4.13
C GLY A 104 -2.81 -12.60 4.38
N ILE A 105 -1.55 -12.76 3.99
CA ILE A 105 -0.83 -14.04 3.97
C ILE A 105 -0.33 -14.40 5.37
N ALA A 106 -0.80 -15.53 5.90
CA ALA A 106 -0.32 -16.08 7.18
C ALA A 106 0.14 -17.54 7.03
N TRP A 107 1.38 -17.84 7.43
CA TRP A 107 1.95 -19.18 7.36
C TRP A 107 1.61 -20.02 8.59
N SER A 108 1.34 -21.31 8.36
CA SER A 108 1.32 -22.28 9.46
C SER A 108 2.72 -22.41 10.08
N PRO A 109 2.84 -22.69 11.39
CA PRO A 109 4.14 -22.77 12.06
C PRO A 109 5.08 -23.83 11.48
N ASP A 110 4.53 -24.89 10.90
CA ASP A 110 5.27 -25.96 10.23
C ASP A 110 5.66 -25.62 8.77
N GLY A 111 5.22 -24.46 8.25
CA GLY A 111 5.50 -24.00 6.89
C GLY A 111 4.80 -24.80 5.77
N THR A 112 3.90 -25.74 6.11
CA THR A 112 3.27 -26.61 5.10
C THR A 112 2.03 -25.99 4.45
N GLN A 113 1.43 -25.00 5.11
CA GLN A 113 0.19 -24.35 4.69
C GLN A 113 0.27 -22.83 4.79
N THR A 114 -0.58 -22.17 4.01
CA THR A 114 -0.76 -20.72 4.03
C THR A 114 -2.25 -20.42 4.12
N ALA A 115 -2.62 -19.59 5.09
CA ALA A 115 -3.93 -18.98 5.17
C ALA A 115 -3.92 -17.61 4.49
N PHE A 116 -5.06 -17.24 3.90
CA PHE A 116 -5.23 -15.95 3.24
C PHE A 116 -6.69 -15.53 3.12
N LEU A 117 -6.92 -14.25 2.83
CA LEU A 117 -8.25 -13.71 2.54
C LEU A 117 -8.54 -13.76 1.05
N SER A 118 -9.76 -14.17 0.71
CA SER A 118 -10.26 -14.12 -0.66
C SER A 118 -11.76 -13.86 -0.71
N ASP A 119 -12.20 -13.12 -1.73
CA ASP A 119 -13.62 -12.89 -2.05
C ASP A 119 -14.14 -13.84 -3.15
N ALA A 120 -13.46 -14.97 -3.36
CA ALA A 120 -13.80 -15.96 -4.39
C ALA A 120 -15.22 -16.54 -4.27
N ALA A 121 -15.71 -16.75 -3.04
CA ALA A 121 -17.05 -17.29 -2.80
C ALA A 121 -18.15 -16.26 -3.08
N LYS A 122 -17.90 -14.98 -2.76
CA LYS A 122 -18.83 -13.88 -2.99
C LYS A 122 -18.03 -12.58 -3.10
N LYS A 123 -18.19 -11.89 -4.23
CA LYS A 123 -17.48 -10.64 -4.53
C LYS A 123 -17.67 -9.62 -3.39
N ASN A 124 -16.59 -8.96 -3.00
CA ASN A 124 -16.52 -7.96 -1.93
C ASN A 124 -16.85 -8.51 -0.52
N GLN A 125 -16.90 -9.83 -0.32
CA GLN A 125 -17.03 -10.45 0.99
C GLN A 125 -15.86 -11.42 1.18
N LEU A 126 -14.83 -10.95 1.89
CA LEU A 126 -13.66 -11.76 2.20
C LEU A 126 -14.02 -12.91 3.14
N GLN A 127 -13.37 -14.04 2.92
CA GLN A 127 -13.39 -15.23 3.75
C GLN A 127 -11.96 -15.71 3.94
N VAL A 128 -11.74 -16.50 4.98
CA VAL A 128 -10.46 -17.18 5.19
C VAL A 128 -10.41 -18.42 4.31
N TYR A 129 -9.30 -18.58 3.59
CA TYR A 129 -8.94 -19.75 2.81
C TYR A 129 -7.60 -20.29 3.27
N ILE A 130 -7.40 -21.60 3.07
CA ILE A 130 -6.13 -22.27 3.32
C ILE A 130 -5.71 -22.99 2.04
N ALA A 131 -4.41 -22.96 1.73
CA ALA A 131 -3.80 -23.75 0.68
C ALA A 131 -2.51 -24.40 1.16
N SER A 132 -2.14 -25.54 0.56
CA SER A 132 -0.81 -26.12 0.79
C SER A 132 0.26 -25.31 0.05
N ALA A 133 1.41 -25.16 0.71
CA ALA A 133 2.60 -24.52 0.16
C ALA A 133 3.09 -25.21 -1.12
N THR A 134 2.94 -26.53 -1.18
CA THR A 134 3.42 -27.35 -2.30
C THR A 134 2.50 -27.37 -3.50
N GLY A 135 1.20 -27.09 -3.34
CA GLY A 135 0.25 -27.28 -4.44
C GLY A 135 -1.20 -27.36 -3.99
N GLY A 136 -2.08 -27.60 -4.97
CA GLY A 136 -3.49 -27.88 -4.72
C GLY A 136 -4.40 -26.66 -4.70
N ALA A 137 -5.70 -26.95 -4.74
CA ALA A 137 -6.76 -25.95 -4.63
C ALA A 137 -6.84 -25.44 -3.19
N ALA A 138 -7.05 -24.14 -3.03
CA ALA A 138 -7.36 -23.58 -1.73
C ALA A 138 -8.79 -23.95 -1.32
N TRP A 139 -9.04 -24.13 -0.02
CA TRP A 139 -10.38 -24.40 0.52
C TRP A 139 -10.80 -23.31 1.50
N LYS A 140 -12.09 -23.00 1.49
CA LYS A 140 -12.70 -22.01 2.37
C LYS A 140 -12.90 -22.60 3.76
N VAL A 141 -12.51 -21.88 4.81
CA VAL A 141 -12.69 -22.33 6.20
C VAL A 141 -13.69 -21.49 7.01
N THR A 142 -14.24 -20.42 6.41
CA THR A 142 -15.23 -19.57 7.08
C THR A 142 -16.49 -19.29 6.27
N SER A 143 -17.51 -18.77 6.95
CA SER A 143 -18.75 -18.24 6.37
C SER A 143 -19.15 -16.94 7.08
N LEU A 144 -18.31 -15.91 6.97
CA LEU A 144 -18.44 -14.62 7.63
C LEU A 144 -19.37 -13.66 6.86
N THR A 145 -20.07 -12.79 7.59
CA THR A 145 -20.78 -11.63 7.05
C THR A 145 -20.25 -10.37 7.73
N GLY A 146 -19.30 -9.68 7.09
CA GLY A 146 -18.60 -8.55 7.69
C GLY A 146 -17.17 -8.35 7.18
N ALA A 147 -16.40 -7.55 7.90
CA ALA A 147 -14.99 -7.28 7.58
C ALA A 147 -14.08 -8.20 8.40
N VAL A 148 -13.10 -8.81 7.74
CA VAL A 148 -12.07 -9.67 8.36
C VAL A 148 -10.68 -9.19 7.96
N THR A 149 -9.74 -9.18 8.91
CA THR A 149 -8.34 -8.78 8.70
C THR A 149 -7.41 -9.53 9.68
N ASP A 150 -6.10 -9.32 9.53
CA ASP A 150 -5.06 -9.65 10.51
C ASP A 150 -5.06 -11.13 10.93
N LEU A 151 -4.89 -12.02 9.95
CA LEU A 151 -4.82 -13.45 10.19
C LEU A 151 -3.52 -13.83 10.89
N HIS A 152 -3.60 -14.76 11.83
CA HIS A 152 -2.44 -15.37 12.44
C HIS A 152 -2.70 -16.84 12.79
N TRP A 153 -1.70 -17.69 12.62
CA TRP A 153 -1.80 -19.08 13.08
C TRP A 153 -1.45 -19.18 14.55
N SER A 154 -2.17 -20.04 15.27
CA SER A 154 -1.74 -20.50 16.59
C SER A 154 -0.36 -21.18 16.50
N PRO A 155 0.49 -21.09 17.56
CA PRO A 155 1.81 -21.72 17.56
C PRO A 155 1.78 -23.25 17.38
N ASP A 156 0.69 -23.91 17.75
CA ASP A 156 0.50 -25.34 17.57
C ASP A 156 -0.06 -25.70 16.18
N GLY A 157 -0.38 -24.71 15.34
CA GLY A 157 -0.89 -24.87 13.99
C GLY A 157 -2.33 -25.37 13.90
N LYS A 158 -3.09 -25.41 15.00
CA LYS A 158 -4.45 -26.00 15.00
C LYS A 158 -5.56 -25.00 14.78
N GLN A 159 -5.27 -23.72 14.98
CA GLN A 159 -6.24 -22.63 14.93
C GLN A 159 -5.70 -21.44 14.15
N ILE A 160 -6.62 -20.66 13.60
CA ILE A 160 -6.35 -19.37 12.96
C ILE A 160 -7.12 -18.31 13.73
N GLY A 161 -6.41 -17.33 14.26
CA GLY A 161 -6.98 -16.09 14.80
C GLY A 161 -7.10 -15.03 13.70
N PHE A 162 -8.09 -14.15 13.82
CA PHE A 162 -8.29 -13.01 12.93
C PHE A 162 -9.11 -11.93 13.64
N LEU A 163 -8.99 -10.68 13.19
CA LEU A 163 -9.89 -9.60 13.62
C LEU A 163 -11.15 -9.62 12.74
N PHE A 164 -12.32 -9.51 13.37
CA PHE A 164 -13.60 -9.55 12.68
C PHE A 164 -14.55 -8.48 13.21
N ILE A 165 -15.19 -7.76 12.29
CA ILE A 165 -16.28 -6.83 12.58
C ILE A 165 -17.51 -7.30 11.80
N GLU A 166 -18.56 -7.65 12.53
CA GLU A 166 -19.82 -8.09 11.95
C GLU A 166 -20.63 -6.91 11.40
N ASN A 167 -21.22 -7.09 10.21
CA ASN A 167 -22.12 -6.11 9.56
C ASN A 167 -21.64 -4.64 9.66
N PRO A 168 -20.38 -4.31 9.34
CA PRO A 168 -19.88 -2.97 9.51
C PRO A 168 -20.63 -2.03 8.54
N PRO A 169 -21.13 -0.87 9.02
CA PRO A 169 -21.92 0.04 8.19
C PRO A 169 -21.12 0.60 7.00
N ARG A 170 -19.77 0.54 7.06
CA ARG A 170 -18.82 0.81 5.97
C ARG A 170 -17.55 -0.01 6.19
N LEU A 171 -16.84 -0.38 5.10
CA LEU A 171 -15.42 -0.76 5.14
C LEU A 171 -14.57 0.49 5.45
N ALA A 172 -14.74 1.09 6.63
CA ALA A 172 -14.10 2.35 6.99
C ALA A 172 -12.86 2.08 7.84
N GLY A 173 -11.69 2.45 7.30
CA GLY A 173 -10.47 2.56 8.08
C GLY A 173 -10.55 3.68 9.13
N PRO A 174 -9.60 3.74 10.08
CA PRO A 174 -9.63 4.58 11.30
C PRO A 174 -9.60 6.11 11.10
N ILE A 175 -9.77 6.63 9.89
CA ILE A 175 -9.66 8.06 9.54
C ILE A 175 -10.92 8.65 8.91
N ALA A 176 -12.00 7.88 8.77
CA ALA A 176 -13.26 8.43 8.29
C ALA A 176 -13.96 9.22 9.40
N ALA A 177 -13.82 10.56 9.37
CA ALA A 177 -14.59 11.45 10.23
C ALA A 177 -16.09 11.18 10.03
N VAL A 178 -16.80 10.90 11.11
CA VAL A 178 -18.26 10.77 11.14
C VAL A 178 -18.84 12.19 11.13
N PRO A 179 -19.54 12.64 10.07
CA PRO A 179 -20.33 13.86 10.16
C PRO A 179 -21.47 13.60 11.16
N PRO A 180 -21.76 14.53 12.09
CA PRO A 180 -22.87 14.36 13.02
C PRO A 180 -24.19 14.18 12.24
N ASP A 181 -25.06 13.31 12.77
CA ASP A 181 -26.40 13.09 12.19
C ASP A 181 -27.12 14.44 12.07
N ARG A 182 -27.45 14.84 10.84
CA ARG A 182 -28.36 15.96 10.60
C ARG A 182 -29.78 15.44 10.66
N ARG A 183 -30.22 15.06 11.86
CA ARG A 183 -31.63 14.97 12.21
C ARG A 183 -31.90 15.95 13.35
N GLY A 184 -32.29 17.16 12.94
CA GLY A 184 -33.11 18.10 13.70
C GLY A 184 -34.35 18.38 12.88
#